data_AF-A0A5P9HJB6-F1
#
_entry.id   AF-A0A5P9HJB6-F1
#
_cell.length_a   1.000
_cell.length_b   1.000
_cell.length_c   1.000
_cell.angle_alpha   90.00
_cell.angle_beta   90.00
_cell.angle_gamma   90.00
#
_symmetry.space_group_name_H-M   'P 1'
#
loop_
_entity.id
_entity.type
_entity.pdbx_description
1 polymer ?
#
loop_
_entity_poly.entity_id
_entity_poly.type
_entity_poly.pdbx_seq_one_letter_code
_entity_poly.pdbx_strand_id
1 'polypeptide(L)'
;MEMYDYIMLLNVLAIVSSVLVSYLYVSYMVVRKGAFFFHTSISLSFIILTWFITTSVWYFLTYHAEGLIYIGGMLFNMIAAIFCVTVYLAYLFVQRSYLLKKFKTRI
;
A
#
# COMPACT_ATOMS: atom_id res chain seq x y z
N MET A 1 11.99 10.65 21.52
CA MET A 1 12.54 10.25 20.20
C MET A 1 12.26 8.78 19.93
N GLU A 2 12.73 7.84 20.76
CA GLU A 2 12.57 6.39 20.50
C GLU A 2 11.12 5.94 20.21
N MET A 3 10.13 6.41 20.97
CA MET A 3 8.71 6.06 20.74
C MET A 3 8.21 6.47 19.34
N TYR A 4 8.62 7.64 18.85
CA TYR A 4 8.20 8.14 17.53
C TYR A 4 8.82 7.33 16.39
N ASP A 5 10.07 6.88 16.57
CA ASP A 5 10.73 6.01 15.60
C ASP A 5 10.05 4.64 15.49
N TYR A 6 9.64 4.06 16.63
CA TYR A 6 8.86 2.81 16.63
C TYR A 6 7.49 2.97 15.94
N ILE A 7 6.78 4.06 16.21
CA ILE A 7 5.48 4.35 15.55
C ILE A 7 5.68 4.52 14.04
N MET A 8 6.74 5.21 13.64
CA MET A 8 7.06 5.41 12.23
C MET A 8 7.40 4.08 11.53
N LEU A 9 8.14 3.21 12.20
CA LEU A 9 8.43 1.85 11.71
C LEU A 9 7.15 1.02 11.56
N LEU A 10 6.23 1.09 12.52
CA LEU A 10 4.93 0.39 12.46
C LEU A 10 4.06 0.92 11.31
N ASN A 11 4.06 2.23 11.06
CA ASN A 11 3.36 2.83 9.93
C ASN A 11 3.91 2.32 8.58
N VAL A 12 5.25 2.26 8.44
CA VAL A 12 5.88 1.69 7.24
C VAL A 12 5.52 0.23 7.08
N LEU A 13 5.59 -0.56 8.17
CA LEU A 13 5.24 -1.97 8.14
C LEU A 13 3.78 -2.18 7.72
N ALA A 14 2.85 -1.34 8.20
CA ALA A 14 1.45 -1.37 7.81
C ALA A 14 1.27 -1.07 6.32
N ILE A 15 1.94 -0.05 5.79
CA ILE A 15 1.89 0.28 4.35
C ILE A 15 2.44 -0.88 3.51
N VAL A 16 3.63 -1.40 3.85
CA VAL A 16 4.28 -2.49 3.10
C VAL A 16 3.43 -3.77 3.14
N SER A 17 2.90 -4.14 4.30
CA SER A 17 2.03 -5.31 4.43
C SER A 17 0.73 -5.14 3.65
N SER A 18 0.13 -3.94 3.62
CA SER A 18 -1.06 -3.67 2.80
C SER A 18 -0.81 -3.89 1.31
N VAL A 19 0.39 -3.55 0.82
CA VAL A 19 0.78 -3.73 -0.59
C VAL A 19 0.98 -5.21 -0.91
N LEU A 20 1.60 -5.97 -0.01
CA LEU A 20 1.75 -7.42 -0.17
C LEU A 20 0.39 -8.14 -0.19
N VAL A 21 -0.51 -7.79 0.72
CA VAL A 21 -1.87 -8.36 0.77
C VAL A 21 -2.66 -7.99 -0.47
N SER A 22 -2.59 -6.72 -0.88
CA SER A 22 -3.18 -6.19 -2.11
C SER A 22 -2.75 -6.98 -3.35
N TYR A 23 -1.45 -7.24 -3.47
CA TYR A 23 -0.89 -8.06 -4.53
C TYR A 23 -1.45 -9.49 -4.54
N LEU A 24 -1.46 -10.16 -3.38
CA LEU A 24 -1.98 -11.52 -3.27
C LEU A 24 -3.47 -11.58 -3.64
N TYR A 25 -4.23 -10.58 -3.21
CA TYR A 25 -5.65 -10.43 -3.53
C TYR A 25 -5.88 -10.31 -5.04
N VAL A 26 -5.19 -9.38 -5.72
CA VAL A 26 -5.36 -9.19 -7.18
C VAL A 26 -4.95 -10.45 -7.93
N SER A 27 -3.81 -11.03 -7.60
CA SER A 27 -3.31 -12.24 -8.27
C SER A 27 -4.29 -13.41 -8.16
N TYR A 28 -4.86 -13.63 -6.97
CA TYR A 28 -5.84 -14.69 -6.74
C TYR A 28 -7.16 -14.42 -7.47
N MET A 29 -7.69 -13.19 -7.36
CA MET A 29 -8.99 -12.85 -7.92
C MET A 29 -8.98 -12.76 -9.44
N VAL A 30 -7.89 -12.28 -10.05
CA VAL A 30 -7.76 -12.21 -11.51
C VAL A 30 -7.70 -13.62 -12.12
N VAL A 31 -6.99 -14.56 -11.49
CA VAL A 31 -6.97 -15.95 -11.94
C VAL A 31 -8.33 -16.65 -11.76
N ARG A 32 -9.19 -16.15 -10.88
CA ARG A 32 -10.53 -16.73 -10.64
C ARG A 32 -11.64 -16.10 -11.47
N LYS A 33 -11.61 -14.79 -11.70
CA LYS A 33 -12.70 -14.01 -12.31
C LYS A 33 -12.33 -13.29 -13.62
N GLY A 34 -11.05 -13.24 -14.00
CA GLY A 34 -10.58 -12.63 -15.25
C GLY A 34 -10.61 -11.08 -15.30
N ALA A 35 -11.29 -10.41 -14.37
CA ALA A 35 -11.45 -8.96 -14.34
C ALA A 35 -10.25 -8.22 -13.68
N PHE A 36 -9.16 -8.04 -14.43
CA PHE A 36 -7.92 -7.41 -13.95
C PHE A 36 -8.10 -5.98 -13.39
N PHE A 37 -8.69 -5.08 -14.18
CA PHE A 37 -8.82 -3.67 -13.81
C PHE A 37 -9.71 -3.45 -12.58
N PHE A 38 -10.81 -4.21 -12.47
CA PHE A 38 -11.74 -4.10 -11.36
C PHE A 38 -11.09 -4.47 -10.03
N HIS A 39 -10.42 -5.62 -9.97
CA HIS A 39 -9.72 -6.06 -8.76
C HIS A 39 -8.52 -5.18 -8.42
N THR A 40 -7.82 -4.65 -9.43
CA THR A 40 -6.73 -3.67 -9.23
C THR A 40 -7.25 -2.39 -8.58
N SER A 41 -8.39 -1.86 -9.03
CA SER A 41 -9.02 -0.65 -8.46
C SER A 41 -9.42 -0.85 -6.98
N ILE A 42 -10.05 -1.98 -6.67
CA ILE A 42 -10.40 -2.34 -5.29
C ILE A 42 -9.14 -2.44 -4.43
N SER A 43 -8.08 -3.04 -4.96
CA SER A 43 -6.85 -3.19 -4.21
C SER A 43 -6.12 -1.86 -3.98
N LEU A 44 -6.19 -0.93 -4.94
CA LEU A 44 -5.68 0.43 -4.76
C LEU A 44 -6.42 1.18 -3.67
N SER A 45 -7.75 1.02 -3.57
CA SER A 45 -8.51 1.68 -2.50
C SER A 45 -8.10 1.19 -1.11
N PHE A 46 -7.77 -0.10 -0.95
CA PHE A 46 -7.22 -0.63 0.31
C PHE A 46 -5.87 0.02 0.69
N ILE A 47 -4.96 0.21 -0.28
CA ILE A 47 -3.66 0.86 -0.03
C ILE A 47 -3.88 2.32 0.38
N ILE A 48 -4.76 3.04 -0.33
CA ILE A 48 -5.09 4.45 -0.02
C ILE A 48 -5.71 4.58 1.38
N LEU A 49 -6.65 3.68 1.74
CA LEU A 49 -7.24 3.66 3.08
C LEU A 49 -6.19 3.39 4.16
N THR A 50 -5.26 2.47 3.92
CA THR A 50 -4.18 2.17 4.88
C THR A 50 -3.26 3.39 5.05
N TRP A 51 -2.91 4.07 3.96
CA TRP A 51 -2.14 5.31 4.01
C TRP A 51 -2.88 6.42 4.78
N PHE A 52 -4.20 6.56 4.57
CA PHE A 52 -5.01 7.52 5.30
C PHE A 52 -5.06 7.24 6.81
N ILE A 53 -5.21 5.96 7.18
CA ILE A 53 -5.22 5.53 8.58
C ILE A 53 -3.86 5.79 9.24
N THR A 54 -2.76 5.35 8.63
CA THR A 54 -1.40 5.54 9.16
C THR A 54 -1.02 7.02 9.30
N THR A 55 -1.45 7.85 8.34
CA THR A 55 -1.26 9.31 8.41
C THR A 55 -2.09 9.92 9.53
N SER A 56 -3.35 9.50 9.70
CA SER A 56 -4.21 9.96 10.79
C SER A 56 -3.65 9.58 12.16
N VAL A 57 -3.17 8.34 12.32
CA VAL A 57 -2.52 7.86 13.54
C VAL A 57 -1.28 8.70 13.86
N TRP A 58 -0.45 8.99 12.86
CA TRP A 58 0.71 9.86 13.04
C TRP A 58 0.31 11.27 13.50
N TYR A 59 -0.69 11.87 12.83
CA TYR A 59 -1.19 13.21 13.15
C TYR A 59 -1.63 13.31 14.62
N PHE A 60 -2.45 12.37 15.10
CA PHE A 60 -2.94 12.39 16.48
C PHE A 60 -1.85 12.16 17.52
N LEU A 61 -0.84 11.34 17.21
CA LEU A 61 0.26 11.05 18.14
C LEU A 61 1.33 12.16 18.20
N THR A 62 1.45 12.95 17.15
CA THR A 62 2.49 13.99 17.03
C THR A 62 1.95 15.42 17.08
N TYR A 63 0.64 15.61 17.32
CA TYR A 63 0.03 16.94 17.42
C TYR A 63 0.67 17.87 18.47
N HIS A 64 1.21 17.28 19.54
CA HIS A 64 1.92 18.01 20.60
C HIS A 64 3.45 17.92 20.51
N ALA A 65 3.99 17.26 19.48
CA ALA A 65 5.42 17.10 19.30
C ALA A 65 6.05 18.35 18.65
N GLU A 66 7.38 18.43 18.69
CA GLU A 66 8.13 19.47 17.96
C GLU A 66 7.80 19.44 16.47
N GLY A 67 7.68 20.62 15.85
CA GLY A 67 7.27 20.74 14.44
C GLY A 67 8.17 19.97 13.47
N LEU A 68 9.45 19.79 13.79
CA LEU A 68 10.39 18.99 13.00
C LEU A 68 9.99 17.52 12.93
N ILE A 69 9.59 16.93 14.07
CA ILE A 69 9.17 15.52 14.15
C ILE A 69 7.85 15.32 13.41
N TYR A 70 6.91 16.25 13.58
CA TYR A 70 5.62 16.23 12.89
C TYR A 70 5.78 16.26 11.36
N ILE A 71 6.50 17.27 10.84
CA ILE A 71 6.71 17.45 9.40
C ILE A 71 7.54 16.31 8.82
N GLY A 72 8.61 15.92 9.51
CA GLY A 72 9.50 14.84 9.07
C GLY A 72 8.77 13.51 8.91
N GLY A 73 7.98 13.11 9.91
CA GLY A 73 7.23 11.86 9.83
C GLY A 73 6.09 11.87 8.80
N MET A 74 5.42 13.02 8.60
CA MET A 74 4.42 13.14 7.53
C MET A 74 5.05 13.00 6.14
N LEU A 75 6.15 13.71 5.89
CA LEU A 75 6.87 13.61 4.61
C LEU A 75 7.37 12.18 4.36
N PHE A 76 7.91 11.54 5.39
CA PHE A 76 8.38 10.17 5.29
C PHE A 76 7.24 9.19 4.97
N ASN A 77 6.08 9.29 5.65
CA ASN A 77 4.91 8.48 5.34
C ASN A 77 4.40 8.68 3.91
N MET A 78 4.41 9.93 3.41
CA MET A 78 4.03 10.23 2.03
C MET A 78 4.99 9.60 1.02
N ILE A 79 6.30 9.75 1.21
CA ILE A 79 7.31 9.16 0.32
C ILE A 79 7.20 7.63 0.32
N ALA A 80 7.07 7.01 1.49
CA ALA A 80 6.92 5.57 1.62
C ALA A 80 5.66 5.05 0.90
N ALA A 81 4.53 5.75 1.04
CA ALA A 81 3.29 5.39 0.35
C ALA A 81 3.40 5.52 -1.17
N ILE A 82 3.97 6.62 -1.68
CA ILE A 82 4.19 6.82 -3.12
C ILE A 82 5.12 5.74 -3.68
N PHE A 83 6.21 5.43 -2.98
CA PHE A 83 7.12 4.36 -3.38
C PHE A 83 6.41 3.00 -3.42
N CYS A 84 5.62 2.68 -2.40
CA CYS A 84 4.86 1.43 -2.36
C CYS A 84 3.82 1.33 -3.49
N VAL A 85 3.09 2.41 -3.78
CA VAL A 85 2.09 2.45 -4.87
C VAL A 85 2.77 2.33 -6.24
N THR A 86 3.90 2.99 -6.46
CA THR A 86 4.64 2.90 -7.73
C THR A 86 5.19 1.50 -7.97
N VAL A 87 5.80 0.87 -6.95
CA VAL A 87 6.27 -0.53 -7.04
C VAL A 87 5.10 -1.48 -7.31
N TYR A 88 3.98 -1.31 -6.62
CA TYR A 88 2.76 -2.10 -6.81
C TYR A 88 2.22 -2.00 -8.24
N LEU A 89 2.10 -0.78 -8.78
CA LEU A 89 1.64 -0.55 -10.15
C LEU A 89 2.60 -1.14 -11.17
N ALA A 90 3.91 -0.87 -11.04
CA ALA A 90 4.93 -1.41 -11.94
C ALA A 90 4.86 -2.94 -12.00
N TYR A 91 4.72 -3.59 -10.86
CA TYR A 91 4.57 -5.04 -10.78
C TYR A 91 3.31 -5.52 -11.50
N LEU A 92 2.16 -4.91 -11.24
CA LEU A 92 0.90 -5.27 -11.88
C LEU A 92 0.95 -5.11 -13.40
N PHE A 93 1.61 -4.07 -13.90
CA PHE A 93 1.82 -3.88 -15.34
C PHE A 93 2.67 -5.01 -15.95
N VAL A 94 3.75 -5.40 -15.28
CA VAL A 94 4.63 -6.50 -15.75
C VAL A 94 3.88 -7.84 -15.73
N GLN A 95 3.12 -8.13 -14.66
CA GLN A 95 2.45 -9.41 -14.49
C GLN A 95 1.09 -9.52 -15.20
N ARG A 96 0.56 -8.42 -15.76
CA ARG A 96 -0.74 -8.41 -16.44
C ARG A 96 -0.87 -9.51 -17.49
N SER A 97 0.13 -9.66 -18.36
CA SER A 97 0.13 -10.65 -19.43
C SER A 97 0.16 -12.09 -18.90
N TYR A 98 0.96 -12.34 -17.86
CA TYR A 98 1.05 -13.65 -17.21
C TYR A 98 -0.27 -14.04 -16.52
N LEU A 99 -0.87 -13.12 -15.76
CA LEU A 99 -2.11 -13.37 -15.01
C LEU A 99 -3.29 -13.64 -15.95
N LEU A 100 -3.42 -12.87 -17.04
CA LEU A 100 -4.48 -13.07 -18.04
C LEU A 100 -4.30 -14.38 -18.82
N LYS A 101 -3.05 -14.75 -19.17
CA LYS A 101 -2.76 -16.03 -19.83
C LYS A 101 -3.16 -17.21 -18.93
N LYS A 102 -2.82 -17.15 -17.64
CA LYS A 102 -3.13 -18.20 -16.66
C LYS A 102 -4.65 -18.39 -16.44
N PHE A 103 -5.43 -17.31 -16.47
CA PHE A 103 -6.90 -17.40 -16.45
C PHE A 103 -7.42 -18.13 -17.70
N LYS A 104 -6.93 -17.77 -18.89
CA LYS A 104 -7.36 -18.38 -20.16
C LYS A 104 -7.04 -19.88 -20.26
N THR A 105 -5.96 -20.35 -19.61
CA THR A 105 -5.62 -21.79 -19.57
C THR A 105 -6.50 -22.59 -18.59
N ARG A 106 -7.25 -21.92 -17.71
CA ARG A 106 -8.12 -22.56 -16.72
C ARG A 106 -9.57 -22.74 -17.20
N ILE A 107 -9.94 -22.06 -18.29
CA ILE A 107 -11.20 -22.21 -19.03
C ILE A 107 -10.97 -23.25 -20.12
#